data_AF-A0A1B7WXZ2-F1
#
_entry.id   AF-A0A1B7WXZ2-F1
#
_cell.length_a   1.000
_cell.length_b   1.000
_cell.length_c   1.000
_cell.angle_alpha   90.00
_cell.angle_beta   90.00
_cell.angle_gamma   90.00
#
_symmetry.space_group_name_H-M   'P 1'
#
loop_
_entity.id
_entity.type
_entity.pdbx_description
1 polymer ?
#
loop_
_entity_poly.entity_id
_entity_poly.type
_entity_poly.pdbx_seq_one_letter_code
_entity_poly.pdbx_strand_id
1 'polypeptide(L)'
;MSDAEVVQEPARKQAGNIVTSENLAEFHAQKLGLASQETPTEAADAEPVVEQDRSEPEAETDAVAGEKKHNPKLEKRFSELTKQREAARQDADRERTAREALEARLRDMEAKINPPKSDEPDPKPDPTQFNDALEYAEALAEWTTDRKMRERDQAELARKVEEEQSRMRQKFQDRLDIAKQDMPDYEEMIASSDVSVSQPVTDAIIESDVGPQLLYYLAENPDFARELAEKSITSQLRAIGRLEAKFEKIEPAKPSVREPVAKKSNAPAPINPLKSGGNPSDITLDADRKFHGTYQQWKAARSTGKIR
;
A
#
# COMPACT_ATOMS: atom_id res chain seq x y z
N MET A 1 61.14 21.60 1.56
CA MET A 1 60.03 22.31 2.23
C MET A 1 59.31 23.12 1.18
N SER A 2 58.11 22.68 0.83
CA SER A 2 57.09 23.47 0.12
C SER A 2 55.81 22.65 0.25
N ASP A 3 54.99 23.06 1.22
CA ASP A 3 53.71 22.47 1.58
C ASP A 3 52.76 22.41 0.39
N ALA A 4 52.18 21.23 0.16
CA ALA A 4 51.01 21.06 -0.68
C ALA A 4 49.77 21.15 0.21
N GLU A 5 49.20 22.35 0.25
CA GLU A 5 47.94 22.68 0.91
C GLU A 5 46.79 21.93 0.22
N VAL A 6 46.27 20.90 0.89
CA VAL A 6 45.08 20.15 0.46
C VAL A 6 43.87 21.04 0.75
N VAL A 7 43.38 21.70 -0.29
CA VAL A 7 42.12 22.44 -0.29
C VAL A 7 40.98 21.45 -0.04
N GLN A 8 40.45 21.42 1.17
CA GLN A 8 39.16 20.79 1.47
C GLN A 8 38.05 21.60 0.81
N GLU A 9 37.43 21.04 -0.23
CA GLU A 9 36.19 21.59 -0.78
C GLU A 9 35.09 21.58 0.31
N PRO A 10 34.36 22.69 0.52
CA PRO A 10 33.24 22.70 1.43
C PRO A 10 32.11 21.83 0.87
N ALA A 11 31.65 20.88 1.68
CA ALA A 11 30.52 20.00 1.38
C ALA A 11 29.36 20.82 0.78
N ARG A 12 29.02 20.51 -0.47
CA ARG A 12 27.89 21.12 -1.18
C ARG A 12 26.63 20.90 -0.33
N LYS A 13 25.97 22.00 0.06
CA LYS A 13 24.65 21.98 0.69
C LYS A 13 23.65 21.29 -0.26
N GLN A 14 23.45 20.00 -0.08
CA GLN A 14 22.41 19.25 -0.78
C GLN A 14 21.05 19.58 -0.15
N ALA A 15 20.05 19.73 -1.01
CA ALA A 15 18.72 20.21 -0.70
C ALA A 15 18.08 19.46 0.49
N GLY A 16 17.46 20.21 1.40
CA GLY A 16 17.00 19.76 2.72
C GLY A 16 15.80 18.81 2.76
N ASN A 17 15.58 17.97 1.75
CA ASN A 17 14.45 17.05 1.68
C ASN A 17 14.81 15.59 1.32
N ILE A 18 16.10 15.21 1.33
CA ILE A 18 16.48 13.81 1.12
C ILE A 18 16.69 13.16 2.49
N VAL A 19 15.74 12.30 2.88
CA VAL A 19 15.85 11.47 4.09
C VAL A 19 16.79 10.31 3.80
N THR A 20 18.04 10.43 4.21
CA THR A 20 19.00 9.32 4.26
C THR A 20 18.88 8.57 5.59
N SER A 21 19.46 7.37 5.68
CA SER A 21 19.49 6.57 6.92
C SER A 21 20.05 7.34 8.12
N GLU A 22 20.91 8.33 7.87
CA GLU A 22 21.52 9.17 8.90
C GLU A 22 20.60 10.31 9.35
N ASN A 23 19.74 10.85 8.48
CA ASN A 23 18.84 11.97 8.78
C ASN A 23 17.40 11.57 9.16
N LEU A 24 17.08 10.27 9.13
CA LEU A 24 15.74 9.77 9.43
C LEU A 24 15.33 10.08 10.87
N ALA A 25 16.23 9.85 11.84
CA ALA A 25 15.93 10.12 13.25
C ALA A 25 15.62 11.61 13.51
N GLU A 26 16.38 12.52 12.89
CA GLU A 26 16.19 13.96 13.00
C GLU A 26 14.91 14.43 12.29
N PHE A 27 14.61 13.88 11.10
CA PHE A 27 13.38 14.17 10.37
C PHE A 27 12.13 13.74 11.15
N HIS A 28 12.17 12.56 11.78
CA HIS A 28 11.07 12.07 12.60
C HIS A 28 10.93 12.87 13.91
N ALA A 29 12.04 13.25 14.55
CA ALA A 29 12.03 14.11 15.73
C ALA A 29 11.49 15.52 15.44
N GLN A 30 11.83 16.10 14.29
CA GLN A 30 11.34 17.41 13.85
C GLN A 30 9.86 17.36 13.45
N LYS A 31 9.41 16.29 12.77
CA LYS A 31 8.01 16.08 12.41
C LYS A 31 7.10 15.83 13.62
N LEU A 32 7.65 15.28 14.70
CA LEU A 32 6.96 15.05 15.97
C LEU A 32 7.12 16.22 16.97
N GLY A 33 7.85 17.28 16.61
CA GLY A 33 8.05 18.44 17.48
C GLY A 33 8.84 18.16 18.76
N LEU A 34 9.68 17.11 18.77
CA LEU A 34 10.42 16.64 19.95
C LEU A 34 11.87 17.16 20.05
N ALA A 35 12.38 17.85 19.01
CA ALA A 35 13.70 18.48 19.04
C ALA A 35 13.64 19.80 19.84
N SER A 36 13.79 19.70 21.16
CA SER A 36 13.83 20.83 22.09
C SER A 36 15.25 21.03 22.65
N GLN A 37 15.80 22.24 22.52
CA GLN A 37 16.67 22.92 23.50
C GLN A 37 16.43 24.43 23.31
N GLU A 38 16.03 25.20 24.31
CA GLU A 38 16.78 25.52 25.53
C GLU A 38 15.97 25.31 26.83
N THR A 39 16.61 24.75 27.86
CA THR A 39 16.27 24.94 29.28
C THR A 39 17.24 25.97 29.88
N PRO A 40 16.85 26.80 30.87
CA PRO A 40 16.94 26.41 32.30
C PRO A 40 15.76 26.93 33.17
N THR A 41 15.16 26.13 34.06
CA THR A 41 15.50 25.91 35.50
C THR A 41 14.61 26.72 36.46
N GLU A 42 14.33 26.11 37.63
CA GLU A 42 13.90 26.67 38.93
C GLU A 42 12.38 26.87 39.14
N ALA A 43 11.65 26.06 39.91
CA ALA A 43 11.68 25.61 41.32
C ALA A 43 10.69 26.38 42.24
N ALA A 44 10.32 25.69 43.32
CA ALA A 44 9.53 26.08 44.50
C ALA A 44 7.99 26.05 44.33
N ASP A 45 7.25 25.12 44.94
CA ASP A 45 7.06 24.77 46.38
C ASP A 45 5.77 25.40 46.94
N ALA A 46 4.92 24.55 47.54
CA ALA A 46 4.11 24.80 48.74
C ALA A 46 2.87 23.88 48.77
N GLU A 47 2.96 22.83 49.58
CA GLU A 47 1.80 22.21 50.24
C GLU A 47 1.07 23.24 51.12
N PRO A 48 -0.21 23.00 51.46
CA PRO A 48 -0.42 22.69 52.87
C PRO A 48 -1.45 21.59 53.13
N VAL A 49 -1.06 20.74 54.08
CA VAL A 49 -1.90 19.95 54.98
C VAL A 49 -2.70 20.89 55.89
N VAL A 50 -4.03 20.70 56.01
CA VAL A 50 -4.80 21.14 57.19
C VAL A 50 -5.86 20.09 57.57
N GLU A 51 -5.58 19.49 58.70
CA GLU A 51 -6.38 18.92 59.79
C GLU A 51 -7.91 18.71 59.72
N GLN A 52 -8.23 17.56 60.32
CA GLN A 52 -9.49 17.04 60.81
C GLN A 52 -10.14 17.87 61.93
N ASP A 53 -11.47 17.91 61.87
CA ASP A 53 -12.40 17.60 62.97
C ASP A 53 -12.48 18.54 64.19
N ARG A 54 -13.60 19.26 64.28
CA ARG A 54 -14.24 19.58 65.58
C ARG A 54 -15.69 20.06 65.40
N SER A 55 -16.59 19.17 65.82
CA SER A 55 -17.69 19.39 66.76
C SER A 55 -18.85 20.34 66.39
N GLU A 56 -20.04 19.74 66.50
CA GLU A 56 -21.36 20.33 66.67
C GLU A 56 -21.40 21.51 67.65
N PRO A 57 -22.42 22.38 67.48
CA PRO A 57 -23.42 22.38 68.54
C PRO A 57 -24.86 22.27 68.01
N GLU A 58 -25.64 21.44 68.69
CA GLU A 58 -27.09 21.54 68.77
C GLU A 58 -27.48 22.92 69.31
N ALA A 59 -28.41 23.58 68.63
CA ALA A 59 -29.25 24.61 69.22
C ALA A 59 -30.67 24.47 68.66
N GLU A 60 -31.51 23.90 69.51
CA GLU A 60 -32.95 23.81 69.40
C GLU A 60 -33.63 25.20 69.30
N THR A 61 -34.78 25.18 68.63
CA THR A 61 -35.95 26.06 68.80
C THR A 61 -35.97 27.46 68.16
N ASP A 62 -36.82 27.53 67.15
CA ASP A 62 -38.03 28.37 67.07
C ASP A 62 -38.10 29.42 65.95
N ALA A 63 -38.94 29.04 64.97
CA ALA A 63 -39.91 29.87 64.27
C ALA A 63 -39.55 31.33 63.96
N VAL A 64 -39.11 31.55 62.71
CA VAL A 64 -39.78 32.52 61.86
C VAL A 64 -40.05 31.86 60.51
N ALA A 65 -41.24 31.28 60.39
CA ALA A 65 -41.90 31.01 59.12
C ALA A 65 -42.14 32.36 58.41
N GLY A 66 -41.10 32.90 57.81
CA GLY A 66 -41.18 33.98 56.84
C GLY A 66 -41.29 33.34 55.46
N GLU A 67 -42.51 33.29 54.95
CA GLU A 67 -42.84 32.86 53.59
C GLU A 67 -41.89 33.49 52.57
N LYS A 68 -40.83 32.75 52.20
CA LYS A 68 -40.08 33.04 50.97
C LYS A 68 -41.08 32.82 49.84
N LYS A 69 -41.64 33.92 49.34
CA LYS A 69 -42.48 33.96 48.15
C LYS A 69 -41.85 33.05 47.09
N HIS A 70 -42.49 31.91 46.90
CA HIS A 70 -42.15 30.89 45.92
C HIS A 70 -42.07 31.56 44.55
N ASN A 71 -40.85 31.74 44.05
CA ASN A 71 -40.63 32.38 42.77
C ASN A 71 -40.37 31.28 41.74
N PRO A 72 -41.40 30.86 40.98
CA PRO A 72 -41.33 29.69 40.09
C PRO A 72 -40.26 29.84 38.99
N LYS A 73 -39.77 31.06 38.75
CA LYS A 73 -38.65 31.31 37.82
C LYS A 73 -37.30 30.90 38.39
N LEU A 74 -37.07 30.99 39.71
CA LEU A 74 -35.81 30.62 40.34
C LEU A 74 -35.67 29.10 40.45
N GLU A 75 -36.73 28.39 40.82
CA GLU A 75 -36.74 26.92 40.87
C GLU A 75 -36.49 26.29 39.50
N LYS A 76 -37.05 26.88 38.43
CA LYS A 76 -36.74 26.48 37.05
C LYS A 76 -35.27 26.68 36.70
N ARG A 77 -34.63 27.75 37.17
CA ARG A 77 -33.19 27.99 36.96
C ARG A 77 -32.31 27.03 37.75
N PHE A 78 -32.68 26.70 38.99
CA PHE A 78 -31.96 25.71 39.78
C PHE A 78 -32.12 24.29 39.23
N SER A 79 -33.31 23.93 38.75
CA SER A 79 -33.52 22.62 38.10
C SER A 79 -32.80 22.53 36.76
N GLU A 80 -32.78 23.61 35.98
CA GLU A 80 -32.01 23.70 34.74
C GLU A 80 -30.49 23.64 35.00
N LEU A 81 -29.98 24.36 36.00
CA LEU A 81 -28.57 24.30 36.39
C LEU A 81 -28.17 22.91 36.92
N THR A 82 -29.04 22.26 37.69
CA THR A 82 -28.84 20.89 38.16
C THR A 82 -28.79 19.91 36.98
N LYS A 83 -29.72 20.05 36.02
CA LYS A 83 -29.75 19.25 34.80
C LYS A 83 -28.51 19.47 33.92
N GLN A 84 -28.03 20.71 33.81
CA GLN A 84 -26.81 21.03 33.08
C GLN A 84 -25.57 20.41 33.76
N ARG A 85 -25.49 20.48 35.08
CA ARG A 85 -24.39 19.88 35.85
C ARG A 85 -24.39 18.36 35.75
N GLU A 86 -25.57 17.75 35.79
CA GLU A 86 -25.73 16.31 35.64
C GLU A 86 -25.40 15.85 34.22
N ALA A 87 -25.83 16.59 33.19
CA ALA A 87 -25.45 16.34 31.80
C ALA A 87 -23.92 16.44 31.61
N ALA A 88 -23.29 17.49 32.14
CA ALA A 88 -21.84 17.67 32.08
C ALA A 88 -21.07 16.54 32.80
N ARG A 89 -21.60 16.03 33.92
CA ARG A 89 -21.03 14.85 34.60
C ARG A 89 -21.18 13.59 33.76
N GLN A 90 -22.37 13.33 33.22
CA GLN A 90 -22.60 12.17 32.36
C GLN A 90 -21.72 12.18 31.12
N ASP A 91 -21.50 13.34 30.49
CA ASP A 91 -20.62 13.46 29.33
C ASP A 91 -19.15 13.26 29.71
N ALA A 92 -18.70 13.78 30.86
CA ALA A 92 -17.36 13.53 31.38
C ALA A 92 -17.13 12.05 31.72
N ASP A 93 -18.13 11.38 32.30
CA ASP A 93 -18.06 9.95 32.62
C ASP A 93 -18.06 9.09 31.35
N ARG A 94 -18.86 9.45 30.33
CA ARG A 94 -18.83 8.81 29.01
C ARG A 94 -17.47 8.96 28.34
N GLU A 95 -16.88 10.15 28.40
CA GLU A 95 -15.55 10.40 27.82
C GLU A 95 -14.46 9.62 28.56
N ARG A 96 -14.51 9.58 29.90
CA ARG A 96 -13.56 8.78 30.71
C ARG A 96 -13.68 7.29 30.39
N THR A 97 -14.90 6.76 30.42
CA THR A 97 -15.13 5.34 30.13
C THR A 97 -14.78 4.98 28.69
N ALA A 98 -15.02 5.87 27.72
CA ALA A 98 -14.58 5.69 26.33
C ALA A 98 -13.05 5.69 26.21
N ARG A 99 -12.34 6.59 26.92
CA ARG A 99 -10.88 6.62 26.97
C ARG A 99 -10.30 5.36 27.60
N GLU A 100 -10.82 4.94 28.74
CA GLU A 100 -10.39 3.71 29.43
C GLU A 100 -10.63 2.47 28.55
N ALA A 101 -11.77 2.40 27.86
CA ALA A 101 -12.06 1.30 26.94
C ALA A 101 -11.12 1.29 25.73
N LEU A 102 -10.75 2.47 25.20
CA LEU A 102 -9.76 2.58 24.12
C LEU A 102 -8.36 2.19 24.61
N GLU A 103 -7.93 2.66 25.76
CA GLU A 103 -6.63 2.32 26.36
C GLU A 103 -6.52 0.82 26.66
N ALA A 104 -7.59 0.20 27.19
CA ALA A 104 -7.64 -1.24 27.42
C ALA A 104 -7.52 -2.02 26.11
N ARG A 105 -8.23 -1.60 25.05
CA ARG A 105 -8.11 -2.24 23.72
C ARG A 105 -6.72 -2.07 23.13
N LEU A 106 -6.10 -0.90 23.31
CA LEU A 106 -4.74 -0.65 22.86
C LEU A 106 -3.75 -1.57 23.60
N ARG A 107 -3.83 -1.66 24.93
CA ARG A 107 -3.02 -2.62 25.71
C ARG A 107 -3.23 -4.06 25.28
N ASP A 108 -4.47 -4.48 25.06
CA ASP A 108 -4.77 -5.85 24.61
C ASP A 108 -4.21 -6.14 23.22
N MET A 109 -4.25 -5.15 22.31
CA MET A 109 -3.64 -5.26 20.99
C MET A 109 -2.12 -5.27 21.08
N GLU A 110 -1.51 -4.40 21.88
CA GLU A 110 -0.07 -4.36 22.12
C GLU A 110 0.43 -5.68 22.73
N ALA A 111 -0.27 -6.23 23.73
CA ALA A 111 0.08 -7.51 24.33
C ALA A 111 -0.08 -8.70 23.37
N LYS A 112 -1.02 -8.63 22.42
CA LYS A 112 -1.19 -9.67 21.37
C LYS A 112 -0.16 -9.56 20.26
N ILE A 113 0.23 -8.34 19.89
CA ILE A 113 1.23 -8.08 18.85
C ILE A 113 2.64 -8.34 19.39
N ASN A 114 2.87 -8.04 20.66
CA ASN A 114 4.15 -8.15 21.34
C ASN A 114 3.99 -9.00 22.61
N PRO A 115 3.77 -10.34 22.47
CA PRO A 115 3.86 -11.21 23.63
C PRO A 115 5.23 -11.01 24.28
N PRO A 116 5.34 -11.01 25.62
CA PRO A 116 6.63 -10.84 26.29
C PRO A 116 7.57 -11.92 25.75
N LYS A 117 8.56 -11.47 24.96
CA LYS A 117 9.59 -12.35 24.40
C LYS A 117 10.37 -12.91 25.59
N SER A 118 10.29 -14.21 25.77
CA SER A 118 11.11 -14.95 26.74
C SER A 118 12.54 -15.16 26.24
N ASP A 119 12.96 -14.40 25.21
CA ASP A 119 14.28 -14.43 24.59
C ASP A 119 15.20 -13.31 25.10
N GLU A 120 14.88 -12.66 26.23
CA GLU A 120 15.87 -11.80 26.87
C GLU A 120 17.07 -12.68 27.25
N PRO A 121 18.29 -12.33 26.78
CA PRO A 121 19.46 -13.17 27.02
C PRO A 121 19.68 -13.31 28.51
N ASP A 122 19.94 -14.55 28.97
CA ASP A 122 20.21 -14.82 30.37
C ASP A 122 21.21 -13.80 30.93
N PRO A 123 20.91 -13.18 32.09
CA PRO A 123 21.77 -12.16 32.65
C PRO A 123 23.14 -12.77 32.96
N LYS A 124 24.18 -11.94 32.88
CA LYS A 124 25.54 -12.36 33.24
C LYS A 124 25.54 -12.93 34.67
N PRO A 125 26.14 -14.11 34.92
CA PRO A 125 26.24 -14.68 36.26
C PRO A 125 26.86 -13.68 37.25
N ASP A 126 26.24 -13.52 38.41
CA ASP A 126 26.71 -12.64 39.47
C ASP A 126 27.53 -13.47 40.48
N PRO A 127 28.77 -13.06 40.85
CA PRO A 127 29.56 -13.76 41.85
C PRO A 127 28.84 -14.03 43.18
N THR A 128 27.90 -13.16 43.58
CA THR A 128 27.13 -13.29 44.83
C THR A 128 26.14 -14.45 44.83
N GLN A 129 25.84 -15.02 43.67
CA GLN A 129 24.94 -16.16 43.50
C GLN A 129 25.62 -17.52 43.72
N PHE A 130 26.95 -17.53 43.83
CA PHE A 130 27.75 -18.75 43.91
C PHE A 130 28.48 -18.85 45.25
N ASN A 131 28.58 -20.07 45.77
CA ASN A 131 29.29 -20.34 47.02
C ASN A 131 30.76 -20.70 46.78
N ASP A 132 31.09 -21.20 45.58
CA ASP A 132 32.44 -21.55 45.16
C ASP A 132 32.90 -20.71 43.95
N ALA A 133 34.19 -20.35 43.95
CA ALA A 133 34.80 -19.59 42.87
C ALA A 133 34.92 -20.41 41.57
N LEU A 134 35.04 -21.73 41.67
CA LEU A 134 35.06 -22.62 40.50
C LEU A 134 33.68 -22.68 39.83
N GLU A 135 32.61 -22.82 40.62
CA GLU A 135 31.22 -22.78 40.10
C GLU A 135 30.93 -21.45 39.38
N TYR A 136 31.38 -20.32 39.93
CA TYR A 136 31.26 -19.02 39.25
C TYR A 136 32.05 -18.97 37.94
N ALA A 137 33.27 -19.52 37.93
CA ALA A 137 34.11 -19.52 36.74
C ALA A 137 33.52 -20.41 35.62
N GLU A 138 32.94 -21.55 35.97
CA GLU A 138 32.22 -22.44 35.03
C GLU A 138 30.98 -21.73 34.47
N ALA A 139 30.13 -21.17 35.34
CA ALA A 139 28.93 -20.44 34.91
C ALA A 139 29.29 -19.23 34.02
N LEU A 140 30.34 -18.49 34.35
CA LEU A 140 30.82 -17.38 33.52
C LEU A 140 31.37 -17.89 32.18
N ALA A 141 32.08 -19.01 32.16
CA ALA A 141 32.56 -19.62 30.92
C ALA A 141 31.41 -20.00 30.00
N GLU A 142 30.42 -20.75 30.51
CA GLU A 142 29.20 -21.13 29.77
C GLU A 142 28.45 -19.90 29.25
N TRP A 143 28.24 -18.90 30.10
CA TRP A 143 27.57 -17.66 29.68
C TRP A 143 28.35 -16.92 28.58
N THR A 144 29.68 -16.85 28.67
CA THR A 144 30.49 -16.20 27.63
C THR A 144 30.48 -16.98 26.32
N THR A 145 30.44 -18.31 26.36
CA THR A 145 30.33 -19.13 25.15
C THR A 145 28.97 -18.95 24.49
N ASP A 146 27.89 -19.00 25.26
CA ASP A 146 26.53 -18.82 24.76
C ASP A 146 26.33 -17.41 24.20
N ARG A 147 26.90 -16.39 24.87
CA ARG A 147 26.91 -15.03 24.37
C ARG A 147 27.59 -14.93 23.01
N LYS A 148 28.79 -15.51 22.85
CA LYS A 148 29.52 -15.48 21.57
C LYS A 148 28.79 -16.25 20.47
N MET A 149 28.19 -17.38 20.80
CA MET A 149 27.39 -18.16 19.85
C MET A 149 26.17 -17.36 19.39
N ARG A 150 25.44 -16.73 20.31
CA ARG A 150 24.32 -15.83 19.97
C ARG A 150 24.76 -14.64 19.13
N GLU A 151 25.85 -13.97 19.48
CA GLU A 151 26.39 -12.85 18.69
C GLU A 151 26.76 -13.31 17.26
N ARG A 152 27.36 -14.50 17.12
CA ARG A 152 27.68 -15.10 15.82
C ARG A 152 26.43 -15.42 15.01
N ASP A 153 25.43 -16.03 15.64
CA ASP A 153 24.19 -16.43 14.96
C ASP A 153 23.37 -15.20 14.56
N GLN A 154 23.33 -14.16 15.40
CA GLN A 154 22.73 -12.86 15.05
C GLN A 154 23.45 -12.20 13.88
N ALA A 155 24.78 -12.21 13.87
CA ALA A 155 25.57 -11.68 12.76
C ALA A 155 25.35 -12.50 11.47
N GLU A 156 25.24 -13.82 11.56
CA GLU A 156 24.97 -14.69 10.41
C GLU A 156 23.56 -14.45 9.85
N LEU A 157 22.56 -14.31 10.72
CA LEU A 157 21.19 -13.97 10.33
C LEU A 157 21.13 -12.59 9.67
N ALA A 158 21.76 -11.58 10.26
CA ALA A 158 21.84 -10.23 9.69
C ALA A 158 22.48 -10.25 8.29
N ARG A 159 23.60 -10.98 8.14
CA ARG A 159 24.27 -11.14 6.85
C ARG A 159 23.37 -11.83 5.82
N LYS A 160 22.66 -12.89 6.19
CA LYS A 160 21.72 -13.58 5.28
C LYS A 160 20.60 -12.66 4.83
N VAL A 161 20.01 -11.90 5.73
CA VAL A 161 18.95 -10.93 5.39
C VAL A 161 19.48 -9.85 4.45
N GLU A 162 20.67 -9.32 4.70
CA GLU A 162 21.30 -8.32 3.84
C GLU A 162 21.64 -8.89 2.45
N GLU A 163 22.18 -10.10 2.39
CA GLU A 163 22.44 -10.83 1.14
C GLU A 163 21.14 -11.04 0.34
N GLU A 164 20.06 -11.50 0.97
CA GLU A 164 18.75 -11.68 0.34
C GLU A 164 18.16 -10.37 -0.19
N GLN A 165 18.20 -9.30 0.60
CA GLN A 165 17.75 -7.99 0.18
C GLN A 165 18.59 -7.43 -0.98
N SER A 166 19.91 -7.60 -0.93
CA SER A 166 20.80 -7.17 -2.01
C SER A 166 20.49 -7.91 -3.32
N ARG A 167 20.23 -9.22 -3.24
CA ARG A 167 19.85 -10.06 -4.37
C ARG A 167 18.50 -9.67 -4.96
N MET A 168 17.52 -9.38 -4.10
CA MET A 168 16.21 -8.89 -4.51
C MET A 168 16.31 -7.55 -5.24
N ARG A 169 17.09 -6.59 -4.70
CA ARG A 169 17.34 -5.30 -5.35
C ARG A 169 18.06 -5.44 -6.69
N GLN A 170 19.07 -6.30 -6.79
CA GLN A 170 19.78 -6.56 -8.06
C GLN A 170 18.84 -7.13 -9.11
N LYS A 171 18.07 -8.17 -8.79
CA LYS A 171 17.07 -8.73 -9.70
C LYS A 171 16.05 -7.70 -10.16
N PHE A 172 15.58 -6.87 -9.24
CA PHE A 172 14.65 -5.80 -9.58
C PHE A 172 15.28 -4.75 -10.49
N GLN A 173 16.54 -4.38 -10.26
CA GLN A 173 17.29 -3.48 -11.14
C GLN A 173 17.45 -4.06 -12.54
N ASP A 174 17.79 -5.35 -12.67
CA ASP A 174 17.91 -6.02 -13.96
C ASP A 174 16.56 -5.98 -14.72
N ARG A 175 15.46 -6.25 -14.03
CA ARG A 175 14.10 -6.16 -14.59
C ARG A 175 13.74 -4.72 -14.97
N LEU A 176 14.11 -3.73 -14.15
CA LEU A 176 13.92 -2.31 -14.45
C LEU A 176 14.67 -1.90 -15.72
N ASP A 177 15.92 -2.33 -15.88
CA ASP A 177 16.73 -1.97 -17.04
C ASP A 177 16.16 -2.56 -18.33
N ILE A 178 15.58 -3.77 -18.28
CA ILE A 178 14.82 -4.36 -19.40
C ILE A 178 13.55 -3.54 -19.68
N ALA A 179 12.76 -3.25 -18.65
CA ALA A 179 11.52 -2.49 -18.81
C ALA A 179 11.75 -1.09 -19.40
N LYS A 180 12.83 -0.41 -19.02
CA LYS A 180 13.22 0.90 -19.61
C LYS A 180 13.60 0.80 -21.08
N GLN A 181 14.11 -0.34 -21.54
CA GLN A 181 14.39 -0.55 -22.96
C GLN A 181 13.10 -0.77 -23.76
N ASP A 182 12.12 -1.47 -23.18
CA ASP A 182 10.83 -1.73 -23.82
C ASP A 182 9.86 -0.55 -23.72
N MET A 183 9.98 0.28 -22.68
CA MET A 183 9.13 1.43 -22.35
C MET A 183 9.99 2.71 -22.28
N PRO A 184 10.13 3.47 -23.39
CA PRO A 184 11.02 4.63 -23.43
C PRO A 184 10.54 5.83 -22.60
N ASP A 185 9.24 5.89 -22.29
CA ASP A 185 8.58 6.90 -21.45
C ASP A 185 8.51 6.49 -19.97
N TYR A 186 9.11 5.36 -19.59
CA TYR A 186 9.02 4.80 -18.24
C TYR A 186 9.44 5.78 -17.14
N GLU A 187 10.63 6.39 -17.29
CA GLU A 187 11.16 7.31 -16.29
C GLU A 187 10.35 8.60 -16.22
N GLU A 188 9.86 9.10 -17.36
CA GLU A 188 9.03 10.30 -17.42
C GLU A 188 7.66 10.06 -16.76
N MET A 189 7.02 8.91 -17.05
CA MET A 189 5.75 8.53 -16.46
C MET A 189 5.85 8.44 -14.93
N ILE A 190 6.85 7.74 -14.40
CA ILE A 190 7.06 7.62 -12.95
C ILE A 190 7.38 8.97 -12.32
N ALA A 191 8.26 9.78 -12.93
CA ALA A 191 8.63 11.09 -12.39
C ALA A 191 7.46 12.08 -12.39
N SER A 192 6.50 11.93 -13.32
CA SER A 192 5.30 12.76 -13.38
C SER A 192 4.21 12.37 -12.38
N SER A 193 4.34 11.19 -11.75
CA SER A 193 3.33 10.64 -10.86
C SER A 193 3.64 10.93 -9.39
N ASP A 194 2.69 11.53 -8.68
CA ASP A 194 2.76 11.77 -7.22
C ASP A 194 2.28 10.55 -6.39
N VAL A 195 2.17 9.38 -7.01
CA VAL A 195 1.64 8.18 -6.37
C VAL A 195 2.62 7.64 -5.34
N SER A 196 2.16 7.58 -4.07
CA SER A 196 2.86 6.89 -3.00
C SER A 196 2.06 5.67 -2.54
N VAL A 197 2.76 4.55 -2.36
CA VAL A 197 2.20 3.28 -1.89
C VAL A 197 2.78 2.91 -0.53
N SER A 198 2.08 2.05 0.21
CA SER A 198 2.54 1.58 1.52
C SER A 198 3.77 0.67 1.40
N GLN A 199 4.61 0.64 2.44
CA GLN A 199 5.84 -0.18 2.41
C GLN A 199 5.61 -1.65 2.05
N PRO A 200 4.60 -2.37 2.60
CA PRO A 200 4.36 -3.75 2.24
C PRO A 200 3.99 -3.94 0.76
N VAL A 201 3.35 -2.95 0.14
CA VAL A 201 3.04 -2.96 -1.29
C VAL A 201 4.30 -2.73 -2.12
N THR A 202 5.16 -1.79 -1.71
CA THR A 202 6.46 -1.58 -2.34
C THR A 202 7.29 -2.86 -2.33
N ASP A 203 7.38 -3.53 -1.18
CA ASP A 203 8.13 -4.78 -1.04
C ASP A 203 7.59 -5.87 -1.99
N ALA A 204 6.27 -6.01 -2.06
CA ALA A 204 5.62 -6.96 -2.98
C ALA A 204 5.91 -6.63 -4.46
N ILE A 205 5.93 -5.35 -4.83
CA ILE A 205 6.26 -4.91 -6.19
C ILE A 205 7.72 -5.20 -6.53
N ILE A 206 8.65 -4.98 -5.60
CA ILE A 206 10.08 -5.25 -5.83
C ILE A 206 10.31 -6.76 -5.96
N GLU A 207 9.58 -7.59 -5.22
CA GLU A 207 9.67 -9.05 -5.27
C GLU A 207 9.12 -9.61 -6.60
N SER A 208 7.99 -9.06 -7.06
CA SER A 208 7.26 -9.47 -8.28
C SER A 208 8.12 -9.53 -9.56
N ASP A 209 7.87 -10.53 -10.41
CA ASP A 209 8.51 -10.70 -11.72
C ASP A 209 8.15 -9.60 -12.73
N VAL A 210 7.00 -8.96 -12.54
CA VAL A 210 6.50 -7.85 -13.37
C VAL A 210 6.48 -6.53 -12.59
N GLY A 211 7.34 -6.42 -11.56
CA GLY A 211 7.45 -5.24 -10.70
C GLY A 211 7.54 -3.89 -11.43
N PRO A 212 8.44 -3.73 -12.41
CA PRO A 212 8.52 -2.50 -13.20
C PRO A 212 7.21 -2.13 -13.90
N GLN A 213 6.51 -3.10 -14.47
CA GLN A 213 5.25 -2.92 -15.19
C GLN A 213 4.13 -2.52 -14.23
N LEU A 214 4.13 -3.07 -13.02
CA LEU A 214 3.22 -2.66 -11.95
C LEU A 214 3.45 -1.21 -11.53
N LEU A 215 4.71 -0.78 -11.38
CA LEU A 215 5.03 0.62 -11.07
C LEU A 215 4.56 1.56 -12.17
N TYR A 216 4.80 1.20 -13.43
CA TYR A 216 4.34 1.98 -14.58
C TYR A 216 2.81 2.10 -14.58
N TYR A 217 2.09 1.00 -14.36
CA TYR A 217 0.63 1.00 -14.29
C TYR A 217 0.09 1.89 -13.16
N LEU A 218 0.72 1.84 -11.99
CA LEU A 218 0.36 2.70 -10.86
C LEU A 218 0.63 4.17 -11.17
N ALA A 219 1.72 4.48 -11.88
CA ALA A 219 2.05 5.83 -12.31
C ALA A 219 1.04 6.37 -13.34
N GLU A 220 0.67 5.55 -14.32
CA GLU A 220 -0.32 5.87 -15.36
C GLU A 220 -1.75 6.02 -14.79
N ASN A 221 -2.06 5.30 -13.71
CA ASN A 221 -3.41 5.26 -13.12
C ASN A 221 -3.42 5.80 -11.66
N PRO A 222 -3.27 7.11 -11.45
CA PRO A 222 -3.20 7.70 -10.11
C PRO A 222 -4.52 7.58 -9.31
N ASP A 223 -5.67 7.52 -9.99
CA ASP A 223 -6.96 7.25 -9.33
C ASP A 223 -6.98 5.87 -8.67
N PHE A 224 -6.49 4.85 -9.39
CA PHE A 224 -6.42 3.49 -8.88
C PHE A 224 -5.46 3.40 -7.70
N ALA A 225 -4.31 4.08 -7.77
CA ALA A 225 -3.35 4.08 -6.67
C ALA A 225 -3.89 4.78 -5.41
N ARG A 226 -4.66 5.86 -5.56
CA ARG A 226 -5.38 6.49 -4.43
C ARG A 226 -6.42 5.54 -3.83
N GLU A 227 -7.22 4.88 -4.67
CA GLU A 227 -8.19 3.89 -4.20
C GLU A 227 -7.51 2.70 -3.50
N LEU A 228 -6.32 2.30 -3.99
CA LEU A 228 -5.51 1.27 -3.38
C LEU A 228 -5.07 1.69 -1.97
N ALA A 229 -4.54 2.91 -1.83
CA ALA A 229 -4.05 3.43 -0.54
C ALA A 229 -5.15 3.49 0.54
N GLU A 230 -6.41 3.71 0.18
CA GLU A 230 -7.55 3.73 1.11
C GLU A 230 -7.96 2.33 1.62
N LYS A 231 -7.50 1.25 0.97
CA LYS A 231 -7.86 -0.11 1.36
C LYS A 231 -6.98 -0.61 2.51
N SER A 232 -7.42 -1.67 3.19
CA SER A 232 -6.57 -2.39 4.14
C SER A 232 -5.35 -3.01 3.43
N ILE A 233 -4.22 -3.16 4.14
CA ILE A 233 -2.97 -3.73 3.60
C ILE A 233 -3.21 -5.09 2.91
N THR A 234 -4.02 -5.96 3.51
CA THR A 234 -4.35 -7.28 2.92
C THR A 234 -5.15 -7.18 1.63
N SER A 235 -5.99 -6.15 1.50
CA SER A 235 -6.74 -5.87 0.27
C SER A 235 -5.83 -5.23 -0.79
N GLN A 236 -4.89 -4.38 -0.38
CA GLN A 236 -3.86 -3.80 -1.26
C GLN A 236 -3.02 -4.90 -1.91
N LEU A 237 -2.42 -5.79 -1.11
CA LEU A 237 -1.62 -6.91 -1.61
C LEU A 237 -2.41 -7.83 -2.56
N ARG A 238 -3.69 -8.10 -2.24
CA ARG A 238 -4.56 -8.88 -3.13
C ARG A 238 -4.88 -8.17 -4.44
N ALA A 239 -4.97 -6.84 -4.44
CA ALA A 239 -5.15 -6.06 -5.67
C ALA A 239 -3.89 -6.07 -6.53
N ILE A 240 -2.71 -5.88 -5.92
CA ILE A 240 -1.41 -5.99 -6.59
C ILE A 240 -1.21 -7.38 -7.19
N GLY A 241 -1.42 -8.45 -6.44
CA GLY A 241 -1.30 -9.82 -6.98
C GLY A 241 -2.29 -10.12 -8.13
N ARG A 242 -3.46 -9.46 -8.16
CA ARG A 242 -4.38 -9.55 -9.30
C ARG A 242 -3.90 -8.77 -10.52
N LEU A 243 -3.18 -7.67 -10.33
CA LEU A 243 -2.53 -6.94 -11.42
C LEU A 243 -1.34 -7.72 -11.95
N GLU A 244 -0.51 -8.28 -11.07
CA GLU A 244 0.61 -9.15 -11.40
C GLU A 244 0.17 -10.30 -12.31
N ALA A 245 -0.87 -11.04 -11.92
CA ALA A 245 -1.42 -12.12 -12.74
C ALA A 245 -1.95 -11.67 -14.11
N LYS A 246 -2.34 -10.39 -14.28
CA LYS A 246 -2.70 -9.85 -15.60
C LYS A 246 -1.45 -9.66 -16.46
N PHE A 247 -0.39 -9.09 -15.90
CA PHE A 247 0.86 -8.85 -16.61
C PHE A 247 1.62 -10.14 -16.93
N GLU A 248 1.68 -11.10 -16.00
CA GLU A 248 2.26 -12.42 -16.26
C GLU A 248 1.55 -13.17 -17.39
N LYS A 249 0.23 -13.02 -17.49
CA LYS A 249 -0.55 -13.61 -18.60
C LYS A 249 -0.28 -12.93 -19.94
N ILE A 250 0.34 -11.75 -19.93
CA ILE A 250 0.54 -10.91 -21.11
C ILE A 250 1.94 -11.11 -21.74
N GLU A 251 2.91 -11.76 -21.08
CA GLU A 251 4.23 -12.00 -21.70
C GLU A 251 4.54 -13.43 -22.20
N PRO A 252 5.13 -13.59 -23.40
CA PRO A 252 5.24 -12.59 -24.47
C PRO A 252 4.12 -12.78 -25.49
N ALA A 253 3.21 -11.81 -25.56
CA ALA A 253 2.82 -11.34 -26.88
C ALA A 253 4.11 -10.93 -27.57
N LYS A 254 4.50 -11.69 -28.60
CA LYS A 254 5.57 -11.36 -29.55
C LYS A 254 5.59 -9.84 -29.80
N PRO A 255 6.75 -9.25 -30.09
CA PRO A 255 6.80 -7.88 -30.58
C PRO A 255 5.69 -7.76 -31.62
N SER A 256 4.86 -6.73 -31.50
CA SER A 256 3.90 -6.37 -32.53
C SER A 256 4.70 -5.90 -33.76
N VAL A 257 5.39 -6.85 -34.38
CA VAL A 257 5.49 -6.95 -35.81
C VAL A 257 4.07 -6.75 -36.26
N ARG A 258 3.76 -5.51 -36.66
CA ARG A 258 2.68 -5.23 -37.58
C ARG A 258 2.71 -6.39 -38.55
N GLU A 259 1.73 -7.29 -38.46
CA GLU A 259 1.68 -8.42 -39.38
C GLU A 259 1.95 -7.83 -40.76
N PRO A 260 2.97 -8.28 -41.50
CA PRO A 260 3.11 -7.81 -42.87
C PRO A 260 1.81 -8.21 -43.52
N VAL A 261 0.94 -7.22 -43.77
CA VAL A 261 -0.38 -7.39 -44.38
C VAL A 261 -0.17 -8.41 -45.48
N ALA A 262 -0.68 -9.63 -45.25
CA ALA A 262 -0.39 -10.75 -46.11
C ALA A 262 -0.67 -10.28 -47.52
N LYS A 263 0.38 -10.17 -48.36
CA LYS A 263 0.21 -9.77 -49.75
C LYS A 263 -0.77 -10.79 -50.32
N LYS A 264 -2.01 -10.35 -50.56
CA LYS A 264 -3.04 -11.14 -51.24
C LYS A 264 -2.36 -11.76 -52.44
N SER A 265 -2.36 -13.09 -52.49
CA SER A 265 -1.72 -13.83 -53.57
C SER A 265 -2.19 -13.29 -54.91
N ASN A 266 -1.26 -12.96 -55.81
CA ASN A 266 -1.54 -12.69 -57.23
C ASN A 266 -1.87 -14.00 -57.99
N ALA A 267 -2.51 -14.96 -57.33
CA ALA A 267 -3.01 -16.15 -57.99
C ALA A 267 -4.27 -15.75 -58.79
N PRO A 268 -4.37 -16.13 -60.08
CA PRO A 268 -5.58 -15.91 -60.84
C PRO A 268 -6.75 -16.60 -60.14
N ALA A 269 -7.92 -15.94 -60.16
CA ALA A 269 -9.10 -16.43 -59.47
C ALA A 269 -9.45 -17.87 -59.92
N PRO A 270 -9.95 -18.72 -59.02
CA PRO A 270 -10.47 -20.04 -59.38
C PRO A 270 -11.51 -19.86 -60.48
N ILE A 271 -11.41 -20.66 -61.54
CA ILE A 271 -12.43 -20.73 -62.58
C ILE A 271 -13.78 -21.04 -61.91
N ASN A 272 -14.73 -20.12 -62.07
CA ASN A 272 -16.09 -20.32 -61.59
C ASN A 272 -16.67 -21.57 -62.27
N PRO A 273 -17.23 -22.54 -61.52
CA PRO A 273 -17.94 -23.64 -62.15
C PRO A 273 -19.06 -23.05 -63.00
N LEU A 274 -19.15 -23.51 -64.25
CA LEU A 274 -20.19 -23.12 -65.19
C LEU A 274 -21.53 -23.35 -64.52
N LYS A 275 -22.15 -22.25 -64.08
CA LYS A 275 -23.51 -22.25 -63.59
C LYS A 275 -24.35 -22.66 -64.80
N SER A 276 -24.86 -23.89 -64.78
CA SER A 276 -25.87 -24.41 -65.70
C SER A 276 -27.11 -23.52 -65.62
N GLY A 277 -27.06 -22.41 -66.34
CA GLY A 277 -28.12 -21.43 -66.48
C GLY A 277 -28.61 -21.45 -67.92
N GLY A 278 -29.52 -22.36 -68.21
CA GLY A 278 -30.21 -22.46 -69.48
C GLY A 278 -31.16 -23.64 -69.46
N ASN A 279 -32.46 -23.38 -69.33
CA ASN A 279 -33.47 -24.41 -69.54
C ASN A 279 -33.27 -25.02 -70.95
N PRO A 280 -33.18 -26.35 -71.11
CA PRO A 280 -32.97 -26.99 -72.41
C PRO A 280 -34.19 -26.91 -73.34
N SER A 281 -35.25 -26.18 -72.98
CA SER A 281 -36.48 -26.09 -73.75
C SER A 281 -36.51 -24.96 -74.80
N ASP A 282 -35.44 -24.17 -74.94
CA ASP A 282 -35.39 -23.02 -75.87
C ASP A 282 -34.26 -23.11 -76.92
N ILE A 283 -33.73 -24.31 -77.14
CA ILE A 283 -32.74 -24.57 -78.19
C ILE A 283 -33.49 -25.14 -79.39
N THR A 284 -34.02 -24.26 -80.24
CA THR A 284 -34.74 -24.66 -81.47
C THR A 284 -33.81 -24.83 -82.67
N LEU A 285 -32.50 -24.64 -82.50
CA LEU A 285 -31.46 -24.91 -83.50
C LEU A 285 -30.42 -25.87 -82.94
N ASP A 286 -30.21 -26.98 -83.64
CA ASP A 286 -29.09 -27.89 -83.34
C ASP A 286 -27.75 -27.34 -83.84
N ALA A 287 -26.66 -27.96 -83.40
CA ALA A 287 -25.29 -27.62 -83.81
C ALA A 287 -25.08 -27.62 -85.34
N ASP A 288 -25.88 -28.41 -86.08
CA ASP A 288 -25.88 -28.47 -87.54
C ASP A 288 -26.76 -27.40 -88.21
N ARG A 289 -27.23 -26.39 -87.45
CA ARG A 289 -28.13 -25.31 -87.88
C ARG A 289 -29.48 -25.79 -88.45
N LYS A 290 -29.92 -26.99 -88.08
CA LYS A 290 -31.27 -27.49 -88.40
C LYS A 290 -32.25 -27.00 -87.33
N PHE A 291 -33.37 -26.46 -87.80
CA PHE A 291 -34.42 -25.94 -86.93
C PHE A 291 -35.40 -27.04 -86.54
N HIS A 292 -35.61 -27.23 -85.24
CA HIS A 292 -36.50 -28.23 -84.66
C HIS A 292 -37.54 -27.53 -83.79
N GLY A 293 -38.57 -26.96 -84.44
CA GLY A 293 -39.65 -26.24 -83.77
C GLY A 293 -40.88 -26.12 -84.67
N THR A 294 -41.93 -25.46 -84.18
CA THR A 294 -43.15 -25.25 -84.97
C THR A 294 -42.95 -24.18 -86.05
N TYR A 295 -43.79 -24.18 -87.09
CA TYR A 295 -43.71 -23.20 -88.18
C TYR A 295 -43.82 -21.74 -87.70
N GLN A 296 -44.61 -21.48 -86.65
CA GLN A 296 -44.72 -20.15 -86.05
C GLN A 296 -43.40 -19.70 -85.39
N GLN A 297 -42.70 -20.61 -84.70
CA GLN A 297 -41.40 -20.35 -84.10
C GLN A 297 -40.32 -20.13 -85.17
N TRP A 298 -40.37 -20.87 -86.28
CA TRP A 298 -39.45 -20.66 -87.42
C TRP A 298 -39.62 -19.25 -88.01
N LYS A 299 -40.87 -18.81 -88.21
CA LYS A 299 -41.16 -17.46 -88.74
C LYS A 299 -40.65 -16.36 -87.81
N ALA A 300 -40.83 -16.51 -86.49
CA ALA A 300 -40.31 -15.58 -85.49
C ALA A 300 -38.77 -15.57 -85.42
N ALA A 301 -38.14 -16.75 -85.55
CA ALA A 301 -36.68 -16.87 -85.60
C ALA A 301 -36.08 -16.25 -86.87
N ARG A 302 -36.80 -16.31 -88.00
CA ARG A 302 -36.42 -15.64 -89.25
C ARG A 302 -36.61 -14.13 -89.19
N SER A 303 -37.71 -13.64 -88.60
CA SER A 303 -37.92 -12.19 -88.41
C SER A 303 -36.92 -11.55 -87.45
N THR A 304 -36.44 -12.31 -86.47
CA THR A 304 -35.38 -11.88 -85.53
C THR A 304 -33.96 -12.09 -86.06
N GLY A 305 -33.80 -12.58 -87.30
CA GLY A 305 -32.50 -12.78 -87.94
C GLY A 305 -31.65 -13.92 -87.36
N LYS A 306 -32.23 -14.76 -86.49
CA LYS A 306 -31.56 -15.94 -85.91
C LYS A 306 -31.41 -17.08 -86.92
N ILE A 307 -32.27 -17.12 -87.93
CA ILE A 307 -32.22 -18.03 -89.08
C ILE A 307 -32.22 -17.17 -90.36
N ARG A 308 -31.32 -17.45 -91.31
CA ARG A 308 -31.27 -16.79 -92.62
C ARG A 308 -32.08 -17.57 -93.66
#